data_AF-A0A0A2V4S4-F1
#
_entry.id   AF-A0A0A2V4S4-F1
#
_cell.length_a   1.000
_cell.length_b   1.000
_cell.length_c   1.000
_cell.angle_alpha   90.00
_cell.angle_beta   90.00
_cell.angle_gamma   90.00
#
_symmetry.space_group_name_H-M   'P 1'
#
loop_
_entity.id
_entity.type
_entity.pdbx_description
1 polymer ?
#
loop_
_entity_poly.entity_id
_entity_poly.type
_entity_poly.pdbx_seq_one_letter_code
_entity_poly.pdbx_strand_id
1 'polypeptide(L)'
;MYRTIALTDDQVRLVSEMAETVNKESKGEVLDPERSKVLYESLSRETLMKELRQLHLPSGKVEVTRMTTKARRFDVKDSDAVLAIELADSKAERYAQIRSPADIPYQWPRNEATMLTKDWRLESDEDIYLFLLKFKVER
;
A
#
# COMPACT_ATOMS: atom_id res chain seq x y z
N MET A 1 -11.51 2.61 -10.88
CA MET A 1 -11.54 1.31 -10.19
C MET A 1 -10.21 1.13 -9.49
N TYR A 2 -10.19 0.79 -8.20
CA TYR A 2 -8.97 0.37 -7.50
C TYR A 2 -8.95 -1.17 -7.43
N ARG A 3 -7.82 -1.75 -7.06
CA ARG A 3 -7.64 -3.20 -6.94
C ARG A 3 -7.18 -3.55 -5.54
N THR A 4 -7.50 -4.75 -5.11
CA THR A 4 -7.10 -5.25 -3.80
C THR A 4 -6.53 -6.65 -3.89
N ILE A 5 -5.67 -6.98 -2.92
CA ILE A 5 -5.12 -8.31 -2.70
C ILE A 5 -5.50 -8.72 -1.29
N ALA A 6 -6.27 -9.80 -1.15
CA ALA A 6 -6.58 -10.37 0.16
C ALA A 6 -5.30 -10.90 0.81
N LEU A 7 -5.07 -10.48 2.05
CA LEU A 7 -3.93 -10.94 2.84
C LEU A 7 -4.25 -12.29 3.48
N THR A 8 -3.23 -13.16 3.57
CA THR A 8 -3.31 -14.39 4.36
C THR A 8 -3.15 -14.09 5.86
N ASP A 9 -3.56 -15.01 6.72
CA ASP A 9 -3.43 -14.84 8.18
C ASP A 9 -1.98 -14.57 8.63
N ASP A 10 -1.00 -15.22 8.00
CA ASP A 10 0.43 -14.97 8.25
C ASP A 10 0.85 -13.55 7.85
N GLN A 11 0.34 -13.05 6.71
CA GLN A 11 0.60 -11.68 6.26
C GLN A 11 -0.06 -10.65 7.19
N VAL A 12 -1.28 -10.94 7.65
CA VAL A 12 -1.97 -10.11 8.65
C VAL A 12 -1.17 -10.07 9.94
N ARG A 13 -0.70 -11.22 10.46
CA ARG A 13 0.14 -11.26 11.66
C ARG A 13 1.42 -10.44 11.49
N LEU A 14 2.09 -10.57 10.34
CA LEU A 14 3.30 -9.80 10.05
C LEU A 14 3.04 -8.28 10.02
N VAL A 15 1.90 -7.86 9.45
CA VAL A 15 1.46 -6.46 9.48
C VAL A 15 1.23 -5.98 10.91
N SER A 16 0.59 -6.80 11.76
CA SER A 16 0.41 -6.51 13.20
C SER A 16 1.74 -6.34 13.93
N GLU A 17 2.65 -7.29 13.79
CA GLU A 17 3.97 -7.26 14.44
C GLU A 17 4.80 -6.06 13.99
N MET A 18 4.67 -5.65 12.73
CA MET A 18 5.31 -4.42 12.27
C MET A 18 4.63 -3.18 12.84
N ALA A 19 3.31 -3.19 13.00
CA ALA A 19 2.56 -2.02 13.50
C ALA A 19 3.00 -1.62 14.92
N GLU A 20 3.38 -2.60 15.73
CA GLU A 20 3.94 -2.40 17.07
C GLU A 20 5.30 -1.69 17.07
N THR A 21 6.08 -1.82 15.98
CA THR A 21 7.43 -1.24 15.89
C THR A 21 7.46 0.16 15.29
N VAL A 22 6.32 0.70 14.85
CA VAL A 22 6.22 2.03 14.24
C VAL A 22 6.13 3.11 15.32
N ASN A 23 7.09 4.05 15.32
CA ASN A 23 6.92 5.27 16.11
C ASN A 23 5.99 6.27 15.39
N LYS A 24 4.70 6.21 15.71
CA LYS A 24 3.63 7.04 15.12
C LYS A 24 3.85 8.55 15.29
N GLU A 25 4.61 8.94 16.32
CA GLU A 25 4.92 10.34 16.62
C GLU A 25 6.06 10.90 15.74
N SER A 26 6.92 10.03 15.20
CA SER A 26 8.05 10.43 14.37
C SER A 26 7.60 10.94 12.99
N LYS A 27 8.21 12.04 12.51
CA LYS A 27 8.00 12.57 11.15
C LYS A 27 9.02 11.93 10.22
N GLY A 28 8.67 10.77 9.67
CA GLY A 28 9.46 10.13 8.62
C GLY A 28 10.28 8.93 9.08
N GLU A 29 9.90 8.26 10.17
CA GLU A 29 10.54 6.99 10.49
C GLU A 29 10.23 5.96 9.39
N VAL A 30 11.30 5.33 8.92
CA VAL A 30 11.26 4.24 7.97
C VAL A 30 11.12 2.98 8.80
N LEU A 31 10.04 2.25 8.56
CA LEU A 31 9.80 0.91 9.12
C LEU A 31 11.05 0.04 9.06
N ASP A 32 11.13 -0.91 10.00
CA ASP A 32 12.10 -2.01 9.97
C ASP A 32 12.28 -2.51 8.52
N PRO A 33 13.46 -2.25 7.91
CA PRO A 33 13.72 -2.59 6.52
C PRO A 33 13.60 -4.05 6.18
N GLU A 34 13.95 -4.93 7.11
CA GLU A 34 13.94 -6.36 6.87
C GLU A 34 12.51 -6.88 6.91
N ARG A 35 11.73 -6.51 7.94
CA ARG A 35 10.33 -6.93 8.05
C ARG A 35 9.45 -6.40 6.92
N SER A 36 9.66 -5.15 6.51
CA SER A 36 8.93 -4.55 5.38
C SER A 36 9.22 -5.27 4.06
N LYS A 37 10.47 -5.69 3.87
CA LYS A 37 10.88 -6.47 2.71
C LYS A 37 10.22 -7.85 2.75
N VAL A 38 10.23 -8.53 3.91
CA VAL A 38 9.56 -9.82 4.09
C VAL A 38 8.06 -9.72 3.78
N LEU A 39 7.37 -8.67 4.24
CA LEU A 39 5.96 -8.46 3.95
C LEU A 39 5.71 -8.31 2.44
N TYR A 40 6.48 -7.46 1.77
CA TYR A 40 6.37 -7.32 0.32
C TYR A 40 6.68 -8.63 -0.43
N GLU A 41 7.73 -9.35 -0.04
CA GLU A 41 8.12 -10.61 -0.67
C GLU A 41 7.13 -11.75 -0.39
N SER A 42 6.44 -11.71 0.75
CA SER A 42 5.38 -12.67 1.10
C SER A 42 4.12 -12.48 0.25
N LEU A 43 3.88 -11.28 -0.29
CA LEU A 43 2.85 -11.07 -1.30
C LEU A 43 3.33 -11.77 -2.56
N SER A 44 2.71 -12.90 -2.89
CA SER A 44 3.09 -13.71 -4.05
C SER A 44 3.31 -12.82 -5.27
N ARG A 45 4.51 -12.88 -5.83
CA ARG A 45 4.89 -12.13 -7.03
C ARG A 45 3.89 -12.38 -8.16
N GLU A 46 3.33 -13.58 -8.26
CA GLU A 46 2.32 -13.90 -9.26
C GLU A 46 1.01 -13.13 -9.02
N THR A 47 0.49 -13.14 -7.79
CA THR A 47 -0.74 -12.42 -7.42
C THR A 47 -0.56 -10.92 -7.61
N LEU A 48 0.55 -10.36 -7.12
CA LEU A 48 0.87 -8.95 -7.28
C LEU A 48 0.94 -8.56 -8.77
N MET A 49 1.72 -9.31 -9.57
CA MET A 49 1.84 -9.00 -11.00
C MET A 49 0.54 -9.22 -11.77
N LYS A 50 -0.30 -10.19 -11.38
CA LYS A 50 -1.62 -10.43 -11.98
C LYS A 50 -2.53 -9.22 -11.79
N GLU A 51 -2.59 -8.68 -10.57
CA GLU A 51 -3.43 -7.51 -10.29
C GLU A 51 -2.84 -6.24 -10.92
N LEU A 52 -1.52 -6.07 -10.92
CA LEU A 52 -0.86 -4.91 -11.53
C LEU A 52 -1.08 -4.85 -13.05
N ARG A 53 -1.08 -5.99 -13.75
CA ARG A 53 -1.39 -6.03 -15.20
C ARG A 53 -2.80 -5.53 -15.52
N GLN A 54 -3.74 -5.66 -14.58
CA GLN A 54 -5.12 -5.17 -14.76
C GLN A 54 -5.24 -3.64 -14.58
N LEU A 55 -4.20 -2.98 -14.06
CA LEU A 55 -4.14 -1.53 -13.91
C LEU A 55 -3.70 -0.82 -15.21
N HIS A 56 -3.53 -1.54 -16.32
CA HIS A 56 -3.01 -1.02 -17.59
C HIS A 56 -1.63 -0.33 -17.45
N LEU A 57 -0.85 -0.74 -16.45
CA LEU A 57 0.50 -0.22 -16.23
C LEU A 57 1.48 -0.85 -17.24
N PRO A 58 2.58 -0.14 -17.60
CA PRO A 58 3.55 -0.66 -18.54
C PRO A 58 4.17 -1.98 -18.08
N SER A 59 4.37 -2.91 -19.01
CA SER A 59 5.16 -4.12 -18.75
C SER A 59 6.59 -3.75 -18.35
N GLY A 60 7.10 -4.29 -17.23
CA GLY A 60 8.44 -3.96 -16.78
C GLY A 60 8.83 -4.54 -15.43
N LYS A 61 10.00 -4.13 -14.93
CA LYS A 61 10.44 -4.43 -13.57
C LYS A 61 9.76 -3.48 -12.59
N VAL A 62 9.29 -4.02 -11.48
CA VAL A 62 8.72 -3.25 -10.37
C VAL A 62 9.81 -3.01 -9.34
N GLU A 63 10.20 -1.75 -9.16
CA GLU A 63 11.06 -1.33 -8.06
C GLU A 63 10.22 -0.81 -6.91
N VAL A 64 10.45 -1.35 -5.72
CA VAL A 64 9.69 -0.97 -4.53
C VAL A 64 10.44 0.10 -3.77
N THR A 65 9.85 1.29 -3.68
CA THR A 65 10.30 2.34 -2.78
C THR A 65 9.32 2.46 -1.63
N ARG A 66 9.80 2.46 -0.38
CA ARG A 66 8.93 2.64 0.79
C ARG A 66 8.52 4.12 0.92
N MET A 67 7.26 4.37 1.25
CA MET A 67 6.73 5.71 1.51
C MET A 67 6.28 5.83 2.96
N THR A 68 6.38 7.05 3.50
CA THR A 68 5.96 7.35 4.88
C THR A 68 4.44 7.47 4.98
N THR A 69 3.86 6.99 6.07
CA THR A 69 2.41 6.90 6.34
C THR A 69 1.66 8.25 6.33
N LYS A 70 2.37 9.38 6.51
CA LYS A 70 1.76 10.73 6.56
C LYS A 70 1.47 11.35 5.18
N ALA A 71 1.74 10.65 4.07
CA ALA A 71 1.46 11.15 2.74
C ALA A 71 -0.04 11.07 2.41
N ARG A 72 -0.78 12.15 2.65
CA ARG A 72 -2.22 12.28 2.30
C ARG A 72 -2.50 12.29 0.78
N ARG A 73 -1.47 12.51 -0.02
CA ARG A 73 -1.51 12.41 -1.49
C ARG A 73 -0.33 11.58 -1.96
N PHE A 74 -0.60 10.67 -2.89
CA PHE A 74 0.43 9.89 -3.56
C PHE A 74 0.99 10.73 -4.71
N ASP A 75 2.08 11.45 -4.48
CA ASP A 75 2.81 12.11 -5.57
C ASP A 75 3.62 11.05 -6.33
N VAL A 76 2.92 10.30 -7.19
CA VAL A 76 3.46 9.17 -7.96
C VAL A 76 3.19 9.40 -9.45
N LYS A 77 4.04 8.84 -10.31
CA LYS A 77 3.91 9.01 -11.77
C LYS A 77 2.71 8.22 -12.29
N ASP A 78 2.21 8.58 -13.47
CA ASP A 78 1.12 7.85 -14.16
C ASP A 78 1.49 6.38 -14.44
N SER A 79 2.79 6.09 -14.54
CA SER A 79 3.32 4.73 -14.71
C SER A 79 3.47 3.94 -13.43
N ASP A 80 3.31 4.57 -12.26
CA ASP A 80 3.60 3.98 -10.96
C ASP A 80 2.31 3.69 -10.20
N ALA A 81 2.40 2.82 -9.20
CA ALA A 81 1.30 2.52 -8.30
C ALA A 81 1.77 2.55 -6.85
N VAL A 82 0.83 2.73 -5.93
CA VAL A 82 1.06 2.58 -4.49
C VAL A 82 0.29 1.36 -4.02
N LEU A 83 1.02 0.41 -3.45
CA LEU A 83 0.42 -0.65 -2.65
C LEU A 83 0.34 -0.16 -1.21
N ALA A 84 -0.88 0.04 -0.75
CA ALA A 84 -1.19 0.50 0.58
C ALA A 84 -1.68 -0.70 1.42
N ILE A 85 -1.27 -0.80 2.68
CA ILE A 85 -1.68 -1.86 3.61
C ILE A 85 -2.02 -1.21 4.96
N GLU A 86 -3.26 -1.39 5.43
CA GLU A 86 -3.71 -0.90 6.74
C GLU A 86 -2.98 -1.63 7.87
N LEU A 87 -2.54 -0.88 8.90
CA LEU A 87 -1.92 -1.51 10.07
C LEU A 87 -2.96 -2.20 10.92
N ALA A 88 -2.72 -3.47 11.23
CA ALA A 88 -3.66 -4.31 11.96
C ALA A 88 -3.91 -3.85 13.41
N ASP A 89 -2.98 -3.09 13.99
CA ASP A 89 -3.11 -2.48 15.33
C ASP A 89 -3.56 -1.00 15.27
N SER A 90 -4.19 -0.61 14.16
CA SER A 90 -4.95 0.64 14.13
C SER A 90 -6.03 0.55 15.21
N LYS A 91 -5.91 1.43 16.21
CA LYS A 91 -6.94 1.65 17.23
C LYS A 91 -8.17 2.35 16.66
N ALA A 92 -8.24 2.54 15.35
CA ALA A 92 -9.36 3.24 14.77
C ALA A 92 -10.60 2.39 14.73
N GLU A 93 -11.64 3.00 15.28
CA GLU A 93 -13.00 2.54 15.19
C GLU A 93 -13.54 2.64 13.76
N ARG A 94 -12.83 3.38 12.88
CA ARG A 94 -13.23 3.66 11.50
C ARG A 94 -12.25 3.00 10.54
N TYR A 95 -12.81 2.36 9.53
CA TYR A 95 -12.06 1.83 8.40
C TYR A 95 -11.34 2.95 7.67
N ALA A 96 -10.12 2.68 7.18
CA ALA A 96 -9.45 3.58 6.26
C ALA A 96 -10.35 3.94 5.07
N GLN A 97 -10.32 5.21 4.65
CA GLN A 97 -11.09 5.69 3.50
C GLN A 97 -10.16 6.11 2.37
N ILE A 98 -10.55 5.76 1.14
CA ILE A 98 -9.89 6.22 -0.08
C ILE A 98 -10.91 6.98 -0.94
N ARG A 99 -10.44 7.98 -1.68
CA ARG A 99 -11.24 8.66 -2.69
C ARG A 99 -10.74 8.36 -4.09
N SER A 100 -11.70 8.07 -4.96
CA SER A 100 -11.48 7.95 -6.39
C SER A 100 -11.17 9.31 -7.05
N PRO A 101 -10.72 9.30 -8.31
CA PRO A 101 -10.48 10.53 -9.07
C PRO A 101 -11.72 11.41 -9.24
N ALA A 102 -12.91 10.79 -9.27
CA ALA A 102 -14.21 11.45 -9.33
C ALA A 102 -14.72 11.92 -7.94
N ASP A 103 -13.85 11.90 -6.92
CA ASP A 103 -14.15 12.33 -5.55
C ASP A 103 -15.18 11.45 -4.80
N ILE A 104 -15.48 10.26 -5.35
CA ILE A 104 -16.34 9.27 -4.70
C ILE A 104 -15.55 8.56 -3.58
N PRO A 105 -16.08 8.51 -2.34
CA PRO A 105 -15.44 7.82 -1.22
C PRO A 105 -15.68 6.31 -1.29
N TYR A 106 -14.66 5.54 -0.90
CA TYR A 106 -14.71 4.10 -0.74
C TYR A 106 -14.15 3.72 0.62
N GLN A 107 -14.82 2.77 1.26
CA GLN A 107 -14.35 2.15 2.48
C GLN A 107 -13.34 1.06 2.10
N TRP A 108 -12.17 1.11 2.71
CA TRP A 108 -11.14 0.10 2.50
C TRP A 108 -11.53 -1.18 3.27
N PRO A 109 -11.58 -2.35 2.59
CA PRO A 109 -11.73 -3.64 3.26
C PRO A 109 -10.57 -3.97 4.24
N ARG A 110 -10.89 -4.53 5.41
CA ARG A 110 -9.87 -5.01 6.35
C ARG A 110 -9.08 -6.17 5.75
N ASN A 111 -7.82 -6.31 6.17
CA ASN A 111 -6.92 -7.40 5.77
C ASN A 111 -6.72 -7.48 4.25
N GLU A 112 -6.82 -6.35 3.56
CA GLU A 112 -6.55 -6.26 2.13
C GLU A 112 -5.47 -5.23 1.85
N ALA A 113 -4.53 -5.58 0.99
CA ALA A 113 -3.61 -4.61 0.40
C ALA A 113 -4.30 -3.93 -0.79
N THR A 114 -4.40 -2.61 -0.76
CA THR A 114 -5.05 -1.80 -1.79
C THR A 114 -4.01 -1.22 -2.74
N MET A 115 -4.24 -1.35 -4.05
CA MET A 115 -3.40 -0.74 -5.07
C MET A 115 -4.06 0.53 -5.63
N LEU A 116 -3.36 1.65 -5.49
CA LEU A 116 -3.80 2.99 -5.82
C LEU A 116 -2.90 3.59 -6.89
N THR A 117 -3.49 4.21 -7.90
CA THR A 117 -2.76 5.01 -8.90
C THR A 117 -2.79 6.49 -8.51
N LYS A 118 -1.99 7.32 -9.19
CA LYS A 118 -1.80 8.76 -8.91
C LYS A 118 -3.07 9.55 -8.56
N ASP A 119 -4.17 9.28 -9.24
CA ASP A 119 -5.40 10.08 -9.10
C ASP A 119 -6.25 9.69 -7.87
N TRP A 120 -5.87 8.62 -7.17
CA TRP A 120 -6.50 8.23 -5.91
C TRP A 120 -5.93 9.01 -4.73
N ARG A 121 -6.77 9.22 -3.72
CA ARG A 121 -6.37 9.91 -2.48
C ARG A 121 -6.67 9.05 -1.27
N LEU A 122 -5.78 9.12 -0.29
CA LEU A 122 -6.00 8.48 1.00
C LEU A 122 -6.59 9.52 1.97
N GLU A 123 -7.81 9.28 2.42
CA GLU A 123 -8.50 10.10 3.42
C GLU A 123 -8.53 9.38 4.75
N SER A 124 -7.32 9.09 5.24
CA SER A 124 -7.13 8.35 6.48
C SER A 124 -6.15 9.10 7.36
N ASP A 125 -6.52 9.29 8.62
CA ASP A 125 -5.57 9.61 9.69
C ASP A 125 -4.95 8.32 10.27
N GLU A 126 -5.26 7.18 9.65
CA GLU A 126 -4.79 5.85 10.04
C GLU A 126 -3.32 5.59 9.72
N ASP A 127 -2.71 4.75 10.54
CA ASP A 127 -1.40 4.19 10.23
C ASP A 127 -1.56 3.20 9.07
N ILE A 128 -0.94 3.53 7.93
CA ILE A 128 -1.00 2.73 6.71
C ILE A 128 0.41 2.58 6.13
N TYR A 129 0.83 1.36 5.83
CA TYR A 129 2.03 1.10 5.05
C TYR A 129 1.83 1.42 3.59
N LEU A 130 2.78 2.17 3.03
CA LEU A 130 2.77 2.57 1.63
C LEU A 130 4.04 2.07 0.95
N PHE A 131 3.85 1.22 -0.05
CA PHE A 131 4.89 0.74 -0.94
C PHE A 131 4.67 1.36 -2.33
N LEU A 132 5.56 2.25 -2.74
CA LEU A 132 5.60 2.77 -4.11
C LEU A 132 6.19 1.70 -5.04
N LEU A 133 5.38 1.28 -5.99
CA LEU A 133 5.72 0.35 -7.06
C LEU A 133 6.09 1.16 -8.31
N LYS A 134 7.40 1.36 -8.53
CA LYS A 134 7.92 2.07 -9.71
C LYS A 134 8.07 1.11 -10.87
N PHE A 135 7.49 1.44 -12.01
CA PHE A 135 7.62 0.62 -13.20
C PHE A 135 8.77 1.13 -14.06
N LYS A 136 9.75 0.26 -14.30
CA LYS A 136 10.82 0.51 -15.27
C LYS A 136 10.49 -0.22 -16.56
N VAL A 137 10.22 0.56 -17.60
CA VAL A 137 10.13 0.06 -18.99
C VAL A 137 11.52 -0.41 -19.40
N GLU A 138 11.65 -1.71 -19.67
CA GLU A 138 12.87 -2.23 -20.30
C GLU A 138 12.87 -1.77 -21.77
N ARG A 139 13.92 -1.05 -22.17
CA ARG A 139 14.16 -0.63 -23.55
C ARG A 139 14.92 -1.70 -24.31
#